data_AF-A0A7X7KHQ5-F1
#
_entry.id   AF-A0A7X7KHQ5-F1
#
_cell.length_a   1.000
_cell.length_b   1.000
_cell.length_c   1.000
_cell.angle_alpha   90.00
_cell.angle_beta   90.00
_cell.angle_gamma   90.00
#
_symmetry.space_group_name_H-M   'P 1'
#
loop_
_entity.id
_entity.type
_entity.pdbx_description
1 polymer ?
#
loop_
_entity_poly.entity_id
_entity_poly.type
_entity_poly.pdbx_seq_one_letter_code
_entity_poly.pdbx_strand_id
1 'polypeptide(L)'
;MDLNPSQYDAVTTLSGPLLVLAGAGTGKTRVVTYRIAELIRNRIRPERILAVTFTNKAADEMQDRAVALLGKRLKQRPEISTFHSLCVRVLRRNIRNLGYPENFAIYDRGDQEGIARTALREIRAADSMLRPGDLLYFISRWKSSSVRPEQAAALAQTDKEHLAAAAYRRYQNTLKTAGALDFDDLLLCTEDLFSQHSAVRRAEAARFDHLLIDEYQDTNGSQYRIVKGLAEGHRNICVVGDDDQSIYGWRGAEVQHILRFKSDWPDAKVVRLEVNYRSTHEILEWANRLIAFNKLRHAKQLRATVRGEPPRILQLKDEEEEAEAVVGEIALRISEKKRRPKDFAILCRTNEQPRAFEMELRRRNVPYILLGGMSFYDRKEVRDVLAYLKAMANPADEPSLLRIINTPPRGIGQSTVKRLMDEAVRQGKPLWEILARAGEIAGLNDAAKRAVECYHHLINRYRRSLADQSAKLTEIVKRLIDEIEYRRELERLYNDENDRSARWASIEELVNAVAATEKRHRRESKKGTAPIRTQHPEGSSGKWGLSPFSILVSFLQDIALTGNDADRDKESKLQRDAVAL
;
A
#
# COMPACT_ATOMS: atom_id res chain seq x y z
N MET A 1 3.13 32.01 14.90
CA MET A 1 2.80 31.01 13.86
C MET A 1 2.17 31.75 12.71
N ASP A 2 2.61 31.53 11.47
CA ASP A 2 1.94 32.08 10.30
C ASP A 2 0.69 31.21 10.02
N LEU A 3 -0.45 31.57 10.62
CA LEU A 3 -1.73 30.87 10.46
C LEU A 3 -2.83 31.92 10.44
N ASN A 4 -3.84 31.76 9.58
CA ASN A 4 -5.03 32.60 9.64
C ASN A 4 -5.88 32.27 10.90
N PRO A 5 -6.85 33.12 11.29
CA PRO A 5 -7.63 32.91 12.51
C PRO A 5 -8.30 31.53 12.60
N SER A 6 -8.92 31.02 11.53
CA SER A 6 -9.56 29.70 11.52
C SER A 6 -8.54 28.56 11.63
N GLN A 7 -7.39 28.67 10.96
CA GLN A 7 -6.31 27.70 11.09
C GLN A 7 -5.73 27.70 12.50
N TYR A 8 -5.53 28.88 13.10
CA TYR A 8 -5.07 29.03 14.47
C TYR A 8 -6.06 28.39 15.46
N ASP A 9 -7.36 28.63 15.29
CA ASP A 9 -8.42 28.04 16.11
C ASP A 9 -8.43 26.50 16.04
N ALA A 10 -8.28 25.93 14.83
CA ALA A 10 -8.15 24.49 14.65
C ALA A 10 -6.88 23.90 15.29
N VAL A 11 -5.76 24.62 15.23
CA VAL A 11 -4.47 24.18 15.81
C VAL A 11 -4.49 24.24 17.34
N THR A 12 -5.13 25.26 17.92
CA THR A 12 -5.13 25.51 19.37
C THR A 12 -6.27 24.85 20.14
N THR A 13 -7.26 24.25 19.46
CA THR A 13 -8.31 23.46 20.12
C THR A 13 -7.74 22.09 20.54
N LEU A 14 -7.04 21.99 21.67
CA LEU A 14 -6.24 20.79 21.99
C LEU A 14 -7.07 19.56 22.40
N SER A 15 -8.23 19.75 23.01
CA SER A 15 -9.04 18.67 23.60
C SER A 15 -10.42 18.54 22.95
N GLY A 16 -11.01 17.34 23.10
CA GLY A 16 -12.35 17.00 22.63
C GLY A 16 -12.43 16.73 21.13
N PRO A 17 -13.62 16.35 20.64
CA PRO A 17 -13.84 16.08 19.23
C PRO A 17 -13.78 17.37 18.40
N LEU A 18 -13.04 17.34 17.30
CA LEU A 18 -12.85 18.48 16.40
C LEU A 18 -13.04 18.04 14.95
N LEU A 19 -13.93 18.73 14.25
CA LEU A 19 -14.08 18.63 12.79
C LEU A 19 -13.49 19.88 12.14
N VAL A 20 -12.47 19.71 11.32
CA VAL A 20 -11.91 20.78 10.49
C VAL A 20 -12.40 20.59 9.06
N LEU A 21 -13.42 21.33 8.68
CA LEU A 21 -13.94 21.39 7.31
C LEU A 21 -13.03 22.29 6.48
N ALA A 22 -12.22 21.69 5.63
CA ALA A 22 -11.11 22.38 4.99
C ALA A 22 -11.18 22.20 3.48
N GLY A 23 -11.68 23.22 2.79
CA GLY A 23 -11.85 23.17 1.35
C GLY A 23 -10.53 23.02 0.57
N ALA A 24 -10.61 22.76 -0.73
CA ALA A 24 -9.43 22.66 -1.59
C ALA A 24 -8.48 23.85 -1.41
N GLY A 25 -7.18 23.58 -1.27
CA GLY A 25 -6.14 24.62 -1.18
C GLY A 25 -6.15 25.49 0.09
N THR A 26 -6.91 25.12 1.13
CA THR A 26 -7.04 25.93 2.37
C THR A 26 -6.00 25.62 3.45
N GLY A 27 -5.14 24.63 3.20
CA GLY A 27 -4.05 24.24 4.11
C GLY A 27 -4.38 23.09 5.06
N LYS A 28 -5.20 22.10 4.65
CA LYS A 28 -5.48 20.84 5.39
C LYS A 28 -4.25 20.26 6.10
N THR A 29 -3.24 19.87 5.32
CA THR A 29 -1.99 19.28 5.81
C THR A 29 -1.20 20.25 6.71
N ARG A 30 -1.27 21.56 6.45
CA ARG A 30 -0.65 22.59 7.31
C ARG A 30 -1.30 22.58 8.69
N VAL A 31 -2.62 22.53 8.78
CA VAL A 31 -3.34 22.47 10.07
C VAL A 31 -2.99 21.20 10.84
N VAL A 32 -3.00 20.02 10.20
CA VAL A 32 -2.65 18.75 10.87
C VAL A 32 -1.22 18.81 11.43
N THR A 33 -0.25 19.23 10.63
CA THR A 33 1.17 19.27 11.04
C THR A 33 1.44 20.29 12.14
N TYR A 34 0.85 21.49 12.05
CA TYR A 34 0.95 22.49 13.12
C TYR A 34 0.25 22.03 14.40
N ARG A 35 -0.89 21.34 14.29
CA ARG A 35 -1.59 20.77 15.45
C ARG A 35 -0.76 19.71 16.16
N ILE A 36 -0.11 18.81 15.43
CA ILE A 36 0.84 17.84 16.04
C ILE A 36 1.93 18.60 16.80
N ALA A 37 2.52 19.63 16.19
CA ALA A 37 3.55 20.43 16.84
C ALA A 37 3.02 21.14 18.10
N GLU A 38 1.79 21.64 18.05
CA GLU A 38 1.15 22.35 19.15
C GLU A 38 0.78 21.43 20.32
N LEU A 39 0.28 20.23 20.06
CA LEU A 39 0.05 19.21 21.08
C LEU A 39 1.35 18.90 21.84
N ILE A 40 2.46 18.73 21.12
CA ILE A 40 3.77 18.44 21.74
C ILE A 40 4.29 19.63 22.55
N ARG A 41 4.12 20.86 22.06
CA ARG A 41 4.46 22.08 22.83
C ARG A 41 3.66 22.19 24.12
N ASN A 42 2.42 21.71 24.11
CA ASN A 42 1.54 21.61 25.27
C ASN A 42 1.73 20.31 26.06
N ARG A 43 2.94 19.75 26.05
CA ARG A 43 3.38 18.62 26.90
C ARG A 43 2.74 17.27 26.62
N ILE A 44 2.03 17.10 25.50
CA ILE A 44 1.61 15.77 25.05
C ILE A 44 2.85 15.01 24.56
N ARG A 45 3.04 13.79 25.06
CA ARG A 45 4.14 12.92 24.63
C ARG A 45 4.00 12.58 23.15
N PRO A 46 5.03 12.77 22.30
CA PRO A 46 4.93 12.51 20.87
C PRO A 46 4.37 11.13 20.54
N GLU A 47 4.85 10.07 21.19
CA GLU A 47 4.43 8.68 20.98
C GLU A 47 2.96 8.40 21.35
N ARG A 48 2.27 9.33 22.01
CA ARG A 48 0.83 9.25 22.33
C ARG A 48 -0.04 10.00 21.32
N ILE A 49 0.52 10.43 20.21
CA ILE A 49 -0.20 11.09 19.11
C ILE A 49 -0.19 10.15 17.91
N LEU A 50 -1.38 9.81 17.41
CA LEU A 50 -1.58 9.06 16.18
C LEU A 50 -2.16 9.97 15.10
N ALA A 51 -1.48 10.06 13.96
CA ALA A 51 -2.01 10.69 12.76
C ALA A 51 -2.17 9.65 11.64
N VAL A 52 -3.35 9.61 11.02
CA VAL A 52 -3.72 8.65 9.98
C VAL A 52 -4.08 9.38 8.69
N THR A 53 -3.55 8.90 7.57
CA THR A 53 -3.87 9.39 6.22
C THR A 53 -4.09 8.21 5.25
N PHE A 54 -4.31 8.49 3.96
CA PHE A 54 -4.65 7.48 2.96
C PHE A 54 -3.47 6.93 2.17
N THR A 55 -2.40 7.72 1.99
CA THR A 55 -1.24 7.34 1.17
C THR A 55 0.06 7.39 1.96
N ASN A 56 1.00 6.52 1.62
CA ASN A 56 2.33 6.53 2.26
C ASN A 56 3.03 7.88 2.03
N LYS A 57 2.92 8.43 0.82
CA LYS A 57 3.44 9.76 0.47
C LYS A 57 2.90 10.85 1.39
N ALA A 58 1.59 10.87 1.65
CA ALA A 58 1.00 11.85 2.55
C ALA A 58 1.49 11.66 4.00
N ALA A 59 1.71 10.41 4.43
CA ALA A 59 2.24 10.12 5.76
C ALA A 59 3.69 10.62 5.90
N ASP A 60 4.53 10.34 4.91
CA ASP A 60 5.94 10.76 4.89
C ASP A 60 6.05 12.28 4.81
N GLU A 61 5.28 12.93 3.94
CA GLU A 61 5.25 14.38 3.84
C GLU A 61 4.78 15.04 5.15
N MET A 62 3.75 14.48 5.79
CA MET A 62 3.28 14.94 7.09
C MET A 62 4.34 14.76 8.18
N GLN A 63 5.07 13.65 8.15
CA GLN A 63 6.19 13.36 9.04
C GLN A 63 7.34 14.35 8.87
N ASP A 64 7.76 14.63 7.64
CA ASP A 64 8.83 15.58 7.34
C ASP A 64 8.46 17.00 7.77
N ARG A 65 7.22 17.43 7.49
CA ARG A 65 6.68 18.73 7.91
C ARG A 65 6.60 18.86 9.43
N ALA A 66 6.11 17.83 10.13
CA ALA A 66 6.06 17.83 11.60
C ALA A 66 7.47 17.91 12.22
N VAL A 67 8.43 17.16 11.69
CA VAL A 67 9.83 17.18 12.14
C VAL A 67 10.47 18.55 11.89
N ALA A 68 10.20 19.19 10.75
CA ALA A 68 10.70 20.53 10.46
C ALA A 68 10.18 21.57 11.47
N LEU A 69 8.92 21.47 11.90
CA LEU A 69 8.31 22.39 12.88
C LEU A 69 8.79 22.18 14.32
N LEU A 70 9.19 20.96 14.67
CA LEU A 70 9.61 20.56 16.02
C LEU A 70 11.13 20.61 16.22
N GLY A 71 11.90 20.59 15.13
CA GLY A 71 13.36 20.51 15.14
C GLY A 71 13.89 19.08 15.32
N LYS A 72 15.14 18.84 14.87
CA LYS A 72 15.76 17.50 14.78
C LYS A 72 16.05 16.80 16.13
N ARG A 73 15.66 17.37 17.28
CA ARG A 73 16.07 16.92 18.63
C ARG A 73 15.07 16.03 19.37
N LEU A 74 13.95 15.66 18.75
CA LEU A 74 12.97 14.78 19.38
C LEU A 74 13.47 13.34 19.48
N LYS A 75 13.62 12.83 20.73
CA LYS A 75 13.97 11.43 21.00
C LYS A 75 12.85 10.46 20.58
N GLN A 76 11.60 10.88 20.74
CA GLN A 76 10.40 10.11 20.40
C GLN A 76 9.57 10.91 19.39
N ARG A 77 8.85 10.19 18.51
CA ARG A 77 8.10 10.79 17.40
C ARG A 77 6.62 10.40 17.49
N PRO A 78 5.70 11.24 16.96
CA PRO A 78 4.33 10.83 16.73
C PRO A 78 4.27 9.66 15.75
N GLU A 79 3.24 8.82 15.91
CA GLU A 79 2.95 7.74 14.97
C GLU A 79 2.14 8.34 13.81
N ILE A 80 2.78 8.47 12.65
CA ILE A 80 2.13 8.97 11.42
C ILE A 80 2.13 7.83 10.40
N SER A 81 0.96 7.46 9.90
CA SER A 81 0.86 6.30 9.02
C SER A 81 -0.43 6.28 8.18
N THR A 82 -0.53 5.32 7.28
CA THR A 82 -1.82 5.00 6.64
C THR A 82 -2.69 4.11 7.50
N PHE A 83 -3.99 4.05 7.20
CA PHE A 83 -4.91 3.10 7.82
C PHE A 83 -4.40 1.66 7.77
N HIS A 84 -3.94 1.22 6.60
CA HIS A 84 -3.45 -0.16 6.41
C HIS A 84 -2.17 -0.40 7.22
N SER A 85 -1.23 0.54 7.24
CA SER A 85 -0.02 0.44 8.06
C SER A 85 -0.34 0.37 9.56
N LEU A 86 -1.33 1.13 10.04
CA LEU A 86 -1.84 1.05 11.41
C LEU A 86 -2.44 -0.33 11.68
N CYS A 87 -3.36 -0.79 10.83
CA CYS A 87 -4.02 -2.09 10.97
C CYS A 87 -3.01 -3.25 10.97
N VAL A 88 -2.01 -3.21 10.08
CA VAL A 88 -0.93 -4.21 10.09
C VAL A 88 -0.24 -4.22 11.44
N ARG A 89 0.15 -3.07 12.00
CA ARG A 89 0.81 -3.03 13.33
C ARG A 89 -0.09 -3.57 14.45
N VAL A 90 -1.37 -3.23 14.44
CA VAL A 90 -2.35 -3.73 15.42
C VAL A 90 -2.50 -5.25 15.31
N LEU A 91 -2.68 -5.75 14.08
CA LEU A 91 -2.83 -7.18 13.80
C LEU A 91 -1.55 -7.95 14.13
N ARG A 92 -0.37 -7.46 13.74
CA ARG A 92 0.90 -8.10 14.09
C ARG A 92 1.07 -8.34 15.59
N ARG A 93 0.51 -7.49 16.44
CA ARG A 93 0.57 -7.66 17.91
C ARG A 93 -0.50 -8.62 18.46
N ASN A 94 -1.65 -8.72 17.79
CA ASN A 94 -2.88 -9.24 18.42
C ASN A 94 -3.68 -10.25 17.58
N ILE A 95 -3.31 -10.51 16.32
CA ILE A 95 -4.14 -11.29 15.39
C ILE A 95 -4.30 -12.77 15.78
N ARG A 96 -3.44 -13.28 16.67
CA ARG A 96 -3.59 -14.63 17.24
C ARG A 96 -4.97 -14.83 17.89
N ASN A 97 -5.57 -13.77 18.43
CA ASN A 97 -6.92 -13.79 18.99
C ASN A 97 -7.99 -14.16 17.95
N LEU A 98 -7.74 -13.92 16.66
CA LEU A 98 -8.63 -14.27 15.55
C LEU A 98 -8.28 -15.62 14.90
N GLY A 99 -7.30 -16.34 15.44
CA GLY A 99 -6.85 -17.63 14.91
C GLY A 99 -6.02 -17.51 13.62
N TYR A 100 -5.24 -16.44 13.49
CA TYR A 100 -4.23 -16.29 12.44
C TYR A 100 -2.82 -16.35 13.04
N PRO A 101 -1.80 -16.70 12.23
CA PRO A 101 -0.41 -16.54 12.65
C PRO A 101 -0.04 -15.06 12.81
N GLU A 102 0.89 -14.80 13.73
CA GLU A 102 1.41 -13.45 13.98
C GLU A 102 2.07 -12.87 12.72
N ASN A 103 2.85 -13.68 12.02
CA ASN A 103 3.52 -13.33 10.77
C ASN A 103 2.69 -13.73 9.53
N PHE A 104 1.39 -13.41 9.51
CA PHE A 104 0.56 -13.54 8.31
C PHE A 104 1.15 -12.90 7.05
N ALA A 105 0.91 -13.51 5.88
CA ALA A 105 1.24 -12.93 4.58
C ALA A 105 0.20 -11.90 4.12
N ILE A 106 0.62 -10.90 3.34
CA ILE A 106 -0.28 -9.93 2.70
C ILE A 106 -0.33 -10.23 1.21
N TYR A 107 -1.50 -10.62 0.71
CA TYR A 107 -1.72 -11.08 -0.65
C TYR A 107 -2.09 -9.91 -1.58
N ASP A 108 -1.44 -9.84 -2.75
CA ASP A 108 -1.76 -8.87 -3.80
C ASP A 108 -2.82 -9.35 -4.77
N ARG A 109 -3.13 -8.51 -5.76
CA ARG A 109 -4.14 -8.81 -6.78
C ARG A 109 -3.87 -10.12 -7.52
N GLY A 110 -2.61 -10.45 -7.84
CA GLY A 110 -2.28 -11.68 -8.54
C GLY A 110 -2.49 -12.92 -7.66
N ASP A 111 -2.13 -12.84 -6.39
CA ASP A 111 -2.42 -13.92 -5.43
C ASP A 111 -3.92 -14.10 -5.22
N GLN A 112 -4.63 -12.98 -5.07
CA GLN A 112 -6.07 -12.95 -4.91
C GLN A 112 -6.76 -13.59 -6.12
N GLU A 113 -6.31 -13.33 -7.34
CA GLU A 113 -6.86 -13.95 -8.56
C GLU A 113 -6.64 -15.46 -8.59
N GLY A 114 -5.49 -15.94 -8.10
CA GLY A 114 -5.22 -17.37 -7.95
C GLY A 114 -6.17 -18.06 -6.96
N ILE A 115 -6.41 -17.43 -5.81
CA ILE A 115 -7.39 -17.95 -4.82
C ILE A 115 -8.81 -17.88 -5.40
N ALA A 116 -9.19 -16.76 -6.02
CA ALA A 116 -10.51 -16.58 -6.62
C ALA A 116 -10.81 -17.66 -7.66
N ARG A 117 -9.84 -17.98 -8.52
CA ARG A 117 -9.96 -19.07 -9.50
C ARG A 117 -10.18 -20.43 -8.82
N THR A 118 -9.46 -20.68 -7.73
CA THR A 118 -9.62 -21.92 -6.94
C THR A 118 -11.01 -21.99 -6.30
N ALA A 119 -11.46 -20.90 -5.68
CA ALA A 119 -12.77 -20.80 -5.05
C ALA A 119 -13.93 -21.01 -6.04
N LEU A 120 -13.84 -20.43 -7.25
CA LEU A 120 -14.84 -20.62 -8.31
C LEU A 120 -14.89 -22.08 -8.79
N ARG A 121 -13.73 -22.72 -8.96
CA ARG A 121 -13.65 -24.13 -9.35
C ARG A 121 -14.27 -25.05 -8.31
N GLU A 122 -14.05 -24.79 -7.01
CA GLU A 122 -14.61 -25.60 -5.92
C GLU A 122 -16.14 -25.58 -5.89
N ILE A 123 -16.75 -24.45 -6.23
CA ILE A 123 -18.22 -24.33 -6.32
C ILE A 123 -18.77 -24.74 -7.69
N ARG A 124 -17.92 -25.25 -8.59
CA ARG A 124 -18.27 -25.64 -9.96
C ARG A 124 -18.91 -24.51 -10.77
N ALA A 125 -18.50 -23.27 -10.54
CA ALA A 125 -18.91 -22.14 -11.35
C ALA A 125 -18.28 -22.26 -12.75
N ALA A 126 -19.07 -22.07 -13.80
CA ALA A 126 -18.56 -21.95 -15.16
C ALA A 126 -17.87 -20.58 -15.33
N ASP A 127 -16.75 -20.53 -16.05
CA ASP A 127 -15.99 -19.28 -16.30
C ASP A 127 -16.83 -18.21 -17.00
N SER A 128 -17.83 -18.61 -17.78
CA SER A 128 -18.79 -17.71 -18.44
C SER A 128 -19.75 -17.01 -17.46
N MET A 129 -19.98 -17.57 -16.27
CA MET A 129 -20.91 -17.01 -15.29
C MET A 129 -20.25 -15.95 -14.43
N LEU A 130 -19.01 -16.20 -13.96
CA LEU A 130 -18.29 -15.28 -13.07
C LEU A 130 -16.78 -15.49 -13.20
N ARG A 131 -16.06 -14.47 -13.67
CA ARG A 131 -14.59 -14.54 -13.79
C ARG A 131 -13.94 -14.21 -12.44
N PRO A 132 -12.70 -14.67 -12.17
CA PRO A 132 -11.99 -14.36 -10.92
C PRO A 132 -11.93 -12.86 -10.59
N GLY A 133 -11.70 -12.01 -11.59
CA GLY A 133 -11.66 -10.56 -11.41
C GLY A 133 -13.00 -9.97 -10.95
N ASP A 134 -14.11 -10.50 -11.47
CA ASP A 134 -15.48 -10.10 -11.10
C ASP A 134 -15.80 -10.55 -9.66
N LEU A 135 -15.39 -11.77 -9.27
CA LEU A 135 -15.52 -12.25 -7.89
C LEU A 135 -14.78 -11.32 -6.91
N LEU A 136 -13.52 -10.97 -7.21
CA LEU A 136 -12.75 -10.09 -6.35
C LEU A 136 -13.35 -8.68 -6.26
N TYR A 137 -13.99 -8.19 -7.32
CA TYR A 137 -14.73 -6.94 -7.27
C TYR A 137 -15.87 -6.99 -6.24
N PHE A 138 -16.69 -8.04 -6.27
CA PHE A 138 -17.77 -8.22 -5.28
C PHE A 138 -17.23 -8.37 -3.86
N ILE A 139 -16.18 -9.18 -3.65
CA ILE A 139 -15.54 -9.37 -2.36
C ILE A 139 -15.01 -8.04 -1.80
N SER A 140 -14.28 -7.28 -2.60
CA SER A 140 -13.73 -5.99 -2.17
C SER A 140 -14.82 -4.98 -1.82
N ARG A 141 -15.91 -4.94 -2.60
CA ARG A 141 -17.09 -4.12 -2.30
C ARG A 141 -17.74 -4.51 -0.97
N TRP A 142 -17.92 -5.81 -0.73
CA TRP A 142 -18.45 -6.31 0.54
C TRP A 142 -17.53 -5.97 1.71
N LYS A 143 -16.23 -6.28 1.63
CA LYS A 143 -15.27 -5.98 2.70
C LYS A 143 -15.18 -4.48 3.00
N SER A 144 -15.19 -3.62 1.98
CA SER A 144 -15.17 -2.16 2.15
C SER A 144 -16.44 -1.62 2.81
N SER A 145 -17.57 -2.31 2.60
CA SER A 145 -18.85 -2.06 3.29
C SER A 145 -18.96 -2.86 4.61
N SER A 146 -17.84 -3.47 5.03
CA SER A 146 -17.69 -4.29 6.21
C SER A 146 -18.63 -5.51 6.32
N VAL A 147 -18.98 -6.07 5.17
CA VAL A 147 -19.78 -7.28 5.03
C VAL A 147 -18.87 -8.50 5.10
N ARG A 148 -19.23 -9.45 5.95
CA ARG A 148 -18.49 -10.71 6.15
C ARG A 148 -19.04 -11.83 5.25
N PRO A 149 -18.28 -12.93 5.03
CA PRO A 149 -18.70 -14.02 4.14
C PRO A 149 -20.07 -14.66 4.50
N GLU A 150 -20.43 -14.64 5.77
CA GLU A 150 -21.69 -15.19 6.28
C GLU A 150 -22.89 -14.31 5.91
N GLN A 151 -22.67 -12.99 5.83
CA GLN A 151 -23.68 -11.98 5.56
C GLN A 151 -23.89 -11.73 4.06
N ALA A 152 -22.86 -11.94 3.24
CA ALA A 152 -22.88 -11.60 1.81
C ALA A 152 -24.06 -12.23 1.05
N ALA A 153 -24.44 -13.46 1.40
CA ALA A 153 -25.54 -14.16 0.73
C ALA A 153 -26.91 -13.48 0.93
N ALA A 154 -27.12 -12.82 2.07
CA ALA A 154 -28.37 -12.11 2.37
C ALA A 154 -28.44 -10.72 1.72
N LEU A 155 -27.29 -10.17 1.32
CA LEU A 155 -27.19 -8.86 0.68
C LEU A 155 -27.10 -8.95 -0.84
N ALA A 156 -26.86 -10.15 -1.38
CA ALA A 156 -26.82 -10.40 -2.81
C ALA A 156 -28.19 -10.17 -3.45
N GLN A 157 -28.21 -9.45 -4.57
CA GLN A 157 -29.40 -9.06 -5.31
C GLN A 157 -29.49 -9.71 -6.69
N THR A 158 -28.37 -10.22 -7.21
CA THR A 158 -28.31 -10.84 -8.55
C THR A 158 -27.77 -12.25 -8.46
N ASP A 159 -28.05 -13.08 -9.47
CA ASP A 159 -27.51 -14.45 -9.55
C ASP A 159 -25.98 -14.47 -9.47
N LYS A 160 -25.32 -13.49 -10.11
CA LYS A 160 -23.87 -13.32 -10.03
C LYS A 160 -23.40 -13.02 -8.60
N GLU A 161 -24.12 -12.16 -7.88
CA GLU A 161 -23.80 -11.86 -6.48
C GLU A 161 -24.06 -13.04 -5.56
N HIS A 162 -25.12 -13.84 -5.77
CA HIS A 162 -25.34 -15.06 -5.00
C HIS A 162 -24.23 -16.09 -5.22
N LEU A 163 -23.80 -16.27 -6.47
CA LEU A 163 -22.67 -17.12 -6.80
C LEU A 163 -21.37 -16.60 -6.17
N ALA A 164 -21.14 -15.28 -6.24
CA ALA A 164 -19.99 -14.64 -5.62
C ALA A 164 -19.99 -14.78 -4.09
N ALA A 165 -21.16 -14.73 -3.43
CA ALA A 165 -21.28 -14.91 -1.98
C ALA A 165 -20.90 -16.34 -1.55
N ALA A 166 -21.30 -17.35 -2.33
CA ALA A 166 -20.88 -18.73 -2.11
C ALA A 166 -19.36 -18.90 -2.26
N ALA A 167 -18.77 -18.29 -3.31
CA ALA A 167 -17.33 -18.29 -3.53
C ALA A 167 -16.57 -17.49 -2.46
N TYR A 168 -17.14 -16.42 -1.92
CA TYR A 168 -16.50 -15.57 -0.92
C TYR A 168 -16.14 -16.36 0.36
N ARG A 169 -17.02 -17.25 0.83
CA ARG A 169 -16.70 -18.13 1.97
C ARG A 169 -15.49 -19.02 1.70
N ARG A 170 -15.41 -19.61 0.50
CA ARG A 170 -14.28 -20.46 0.08
C ARG A 170 -12.99 -19.66 -0.04
N TYR A 171 -13.08 -18.48 -0.65
CA TYR A 171 -12.00 -17.52 -0.76
C TYR A 171 -11.43 -17.15 0.62
N GLN A 172 -12.27 -16.73 1.56
CA GLN A 172 -11.82 -16.28 2.88
C GLN A 172 -11.22 -17.43 3.71
N ASN A 173 -11.82 -18.62 3.64
CA ASN A 173 -11.28 -19.81 4.30
C ASN A 173 -9.90 -20.20 3.74
N THR A 174 -9.71 -20.06 2.43
CA THR A 174 -8.43 -20.35 1.77
C THR A 174 -7.35 -19.36 2.21
N LEU A 175 -7.65 -18.05 2.24
CA LEU A 175 -6.75 -17.03 2.79
C LEU A 175 -6.36 -17.34 4.24
N LYS A 176 -7.35 -17.59 5.10
CA LYS A 176 -7.11 -17.88 6.52
C LYS A 176 -6.25 -19.12 6.72
N THR A 177 -6.51 -20.19 5.96
CA THR A 177 -5.74 -21.44 6.03
C THR A 177 -4.31 -21.26 5.54
N ALA A 178 -4.10 -20.41 4.55
CA ALA A 178 -2.76 -20.03 4.07
C ALA A 178 -2.01 -19.10 5.05
N GLY A 179 -2.63 -18.70 6.18
CA GLY A 179 -2.06 -17.72 7.09
C GLY A 179 -1.90 -16.36 6.43
N ALA A 180 -2.84 -15.97 5.56
CA ALA A 180 -2.76 -14.78 4.75
C ALA A 180 -3.97 -13.87 4.91
N LEU A 181 -3.76 -12.58 4.66
CA LEU A 181 -4.78 -11.55 4.54
C LEU A 181 -4.60 -10.85 3.20
N ASP A 182 -5.70 -10.43 2.57
CA ASP A 182 -5.62 -9.42 1.51
C ASP A 182 -5.62 -7.99 2.09
N PHE A 183 -5.59 -6.99 1.21
CA PHE A 183 -5.52 -5.59 1.64
C PHE A 183 -6.77 -5.13 2.40
N ASP A 184 -7.95 -5.57 1.96
CA ASP A 184 -9.22 -5.20 2.58
C ASP A 184 -9.43 -5.93 3.92
N ASP A 185 -8.89 -7.15 4.05
CA ASP A 185 -8.86 -7.92 5.31
C ASP A 185 -8.10 -7.20 6.42
N LEU A 186 -7.09 -6.39 6.11
CA LEU A 186 -6.38 -5.62 7.13
C LEU A 186 -7.35 -4.73 7.91
N LEU A 187 -8.31 -4.12 7.22
CA LEU A 187 -9.34 -3.29 7.84
C LEU A 187 -10.39 -4.17 8.54
N LEU A 188 -10.96 -5.14 7.82
CA LEU A 188 -12.06 -5.96 8.33
C LEU A 188 -11.65 -6.79 9.56
N CYS A 189 -10.46 -7.40 9.54
CA CYS A 189 -9.93 -8.15 10.67
C CYS A 189 -9.61 -7.25 11.87
N THR A 190 -9.16 -6.01 11.64
CA THR A 190 -8.92 -5.07 12.76
C THR A 190 -10.23 -4.65 13.41
N GLU A 191 -11.27 -4.43 12.60
CA GLU A 191 -12.63 -4.20 13.10
C GLU A 191 -13.16 -5.41 13.90
N ASP A 192 -12.96 -6.62 13.39
CA ASP A 192 -13.30 -7.86 14.09
C ASP A 192 -12.57 -8.01 15.42
N LEU A 193 -11.26 -7.78 15.42
CA LEU A 193 -10.45 -7.81 16.62
C LEU A 193 -10.99 -6.84 17.68
N PHE A 194 -11.34 -5.61 17.28
CA PHE A 194 -11.82 -4.60 18.21
C PHE A 194 -13.23 -4.85 18.73
N SER A 195 -14.10 -5.43 17.90
CA SER A 195 -15.48 -5.77 18.29
C SER A 195 -15.54 -7.04 19.16
N GLN A 196 -14.77 -8.07 18.84
CA GLN A 196 -14.76 -9.35 19.55
C GLN A 196 -13.88 -9.33 20.81
N HIS A 197 -12.83 -8.50 20.83
CA HIS A 197 -11.87 -8.43 21.94
C HIS A 197 -11.73 -7.00 22.48
N SER A 198 -12.74 -6.54 23.22
CA SER A 198 -12.77 -5.16 23.75
C SER A 198 -11.55 -4.79 24.63
N ALA A 199 -10.94 -5.77 25.31
CA ALA A 199 -9.71 -5.55 26.07
C ALA A 199 -8.51 -5.18 25.18
N VAL A 200 -8.36 -5.85 24.03
CA VAL A 200 -7.34 -5.53 23.03
C VAL A 200 -7.58 -4.14 22.45
N ARG A 201 -8.83 -3.82 22.09
CA ARG A 201 -9.20 -2.47 21.64
C ARG A 201 -8.80 -1.40 22.65
N ARG A 202 -9.13 -1.58 23.93
CA ARG A 202 -8.78 -0.62 25.00
C ARG A 202 -7.27 -0.50 25.17
N ALA A 203 -6.53 -1.60 25.08
CA ALA A 203 -5.08 -1.59 25.18
C ALA A 203 -4.43 -0.84 24.01
N GLU A 204 -4.87 -1.06 22.77
CA GLU A 204 -4.38 -0.32 21.61
C GLU A 204 -4.79 1.17 21.66
N ALA A 205 -6.02 1.47 22.09
CA ALA A 205 -6.48 2.85 22.29
C ALA A 205 -5.64 3.59 23.35
N ALA A 206 -5.32 2.97 24.48
CA ALA A 206 -4.59 3.58 25.60
C ALA A 206 -3.14 3.99 25.27
N ARG A 207 -2.62 3.54 24.11
CA ARG A 207 -1.32 3.98 23.57
C ARG A 207 -1.37 5.44 23.14
N PHE A 208 -2.55 5.94 22.78
CA PHE A 208 -2.74 7.27 22.22
C PHE A 208 -3.64 8.12 23.12
N ASP A 209 -3.30 9.40 23.25
CA ASP A 209 -4.13 10.43 23.88
C ASP A 209 -4.87 11.28 22.84
N HIS A 210 -4.34 11.35 21.61
CA HIS A 210 -4.87 12.15 20.52
C HIS A 210 -4.82 11.37 19.20
N LEU A 211 -5.94 11.44 18.48
CA LEU A 211 -6.11 10.85 17.15
C LEU A 211 -6.38 11.96 16.13
N LEU A 212 -5.59 12.01 15.06
CA LEU A 212 -5.74 12.95 13.96
C LEU A 212 -5.99 12.16 12.66
N ILE A 213 -7.09 12.43 11.97
CA ILE A 213 -7.41 11.76 10.71
C ILE A 213 -7.48 12.80 9.59
N ASP A 214 -6.65 12.61 8.56
CA ASP A 214 -6.68 13.41 7.33
C ASP A 214 -7.53 12.73 6.24
N GLU A 215 -8.05 13.53 5.31
CA GLU A 215 -8.96 13.11 4.23
C GLU A 215 -10.16 12.27 4.72
N TYR A 216 -10.81 12.70 5.81
CA TYR A 216 -11.86 11.94 6.49
C TYR A 216 -13.09 11.63 5.62
N GLN A 217 -13.34 12.42 4.57
CA GLN A 217 -14.42 12.19 3.62
C GLN A 217 -14.28 10.88 2.81
N ASP A 218 -13.07 10.32 2.75
CA ASP A 218 -12.77 9.12 1.97
C ASP A 218 -12.80 7.84 2.82
N THR A 219 -13.25 7.95 4.08
CA THR A 219 -13.33 6.81 4.99
C THR A 219 -14.46 5.85 4.64
N ASN A 220 -14.16 4.55 4.66
CA ASN A 220 -15.16 3.48 4.56
C ASN A 220 -15.66 3.04 5.95
N GLY A 221 -16.64 2.13 5.98
CA GLY A 221 -17.29 1.70 7.23
C GLY A 221 -16.33 1.10 8.26
N SER A 222 -15.37 0.29 7.83
CA SER A 222 -14.38 -0.33 8.73
C SER A 222 -13.40 0.70 9.29
N GLN A 223 -12.88 1.59 8.44
CA GLN A 223 -12.00 2.69 8.86
C GLN A 223 -12.67 3.59 9.90
N TYR A 224 -13.94 3.95 9.66
CA TYR A 224 -14.75 4.72 10.60
C TYR A 224 -14.87 4.00 11.96
N ARG A 225 -15.20 2.71 11.98
CA ARG A 225 -15.36 1.95 13.24
C ARG A 225 -14.06 1.74 13.99
N ILE A 226 -12.95 1.53 13.30
CA ILE A 226 -11.62 1.44 13.90
C ILE A 226 -11.26 2.76 14.59
N VAL A 227 -11.43 3.89 13.88
CA VAL A 227 -11.17 5.23 14.41
C VAL A 227 -12.04 5.53 15.63
N LYS A 228 -13.34 5.23 15.54
CA LYS A 228 -14.27 5.39 16.66
C LYS A 228 -13.85 4.55 17.86
N GLY A 229 -13.49 3.29 17.64
CA GLY A 229 -13.03 2.37 18.67
C GLY A 229 -11.74 2.80 19.39
N LEU A 230 -10.83 3.47 18.66
CA LEU A 230 -9.60 4.04 19.25
C LEU A 230 -9.90 5.32 20.05
N ALA A 231 -10.78 6.19 19.53
CA ALA A 231 -11.05 7.50 20.13
C ALA A 231 -12.05 7.47 21.30
N GLU A 232 -12.96 6.49 21.36
CA GLU A 232 -14.12 6.48 22.27
C GLU A 232 -13.76 6.73 23.75
N GLY A 233 -12.62 6.20 24.21
CA GLY A 233 -12.21 6.34 25.61
C GLY A 233 -11.72 7.75 26.00
N HIS A 234 -10.93 8.40 25.14
CA HIS A 234 -10.31 9.70 25.46
C HIS A 234 -10.95 10.88 24.74
N ARG A 235 -11.78 10.63 23.72
CA ARG A 235 -12.56 11.60 22.91
C ARG A 235 -11.75 12.70 22.21
N ASN A 236 -10.42 12.70 22.28
CA ASN A 236 -9.59 13.66 21.57
C ASN A 236 -9.33 13.20 20.13
N ILE A 237 -10.37 13.30 19.30
CA ILE A 237 -10.31 13.02 17.87
C ILE A 237 -10.41 14.32 17.07
N CYS A 238 -9.47 14.54 16.16
CA CYS A 238 -9.49 15.62 15.21
C CYS A 238 -9.57 15.04 13.80
N VAL A 239 -10.67 15.27 13.10
CA VAL A 239 -10.81 14.88 11.70
C VAL A 239 -10.71 16.09 10.80
N VAL A 240 -9.96 15.95 9.71
CA VAL A 240 -9.78 16.98 8.68
C VAL A 240 -10.25 16.40 7.36
N GLY A 241 -11.07 17.16 6.63
CA GLY A 241 -11.59 16.68 5.37
C GLY A 241 -12.39 17.72 4.62
N ASP A 242 -12.75 17.34 3.41
CA ASP A 242 -13.60 18.11 2.51
C ASP A 242 -14.63 17.18 1.88
N ASP A 243 -15.89 17.30 2.31
CA ASP A 243 -17.00 16.53 1.76
C ASP A 243 -17.21 16.75 0.24
N ASP A 244 -16.79 17.89 -0.32
CA ASP A 244 -16.85 18.16 -1.76
C ASP A 244 -15.74 17.45 -2.55
N GLN A 245 -14.76 16.84 -1.88
CA GLN A 245 -13.64 16.10 -2.49
C GLN A 245 -13.76 14.58 -2.34
N SER A 246 -14.90 14.06 -1.87
CA SER A 246 -15.11 12.62 -1.78
C SER A 246 -15.29 12.00 -3.17
N ILE A 247 -14.22 11.41 -3.70
CA ILE A 247 -14.19 10.82 -5.07
C ILE A 247 -14.02 9.30 -5.06
N TYR A 248 -13.84 8.68 -3.88
CA TYR A 248 -13.61 7.24 -3.72
C TYR A 248 -14.87 6.45 -3.37
N GLY A 249 -16.08 6.98 -3.64
CA GLY A 249 -17.34 6.28 -3.37
C GLY A 249 -17.43 4.89 -4.01
N TRP A 250 -16.83 4.71 -5.20
CA TRP A 250 -16.74 3.41 -5.88
C TRP A 250 -15.84 2.39 -5.17
N ARG A 251 -14.97 2.85 -4.25
CA ARG A 251 -14.16 2.01 -3.34
C ARG A 251 -14.81 1.85 -1.95
N GLY A 252 -16.06 2.25 -1.80
CA GLY A 252 -16.79 2.15 -0.54
C GLY A 252 -16.54 3.30 0.45
N ALA A 253 -15.97 4.43 0.00
CA ALA A 253 -15.94 5.62 0.84
C ALA A 253 -17.35 6.16 1.08
N GLU A 254 -17.64 6.51 2.34
CA GLU A 254 -18.96 6.99 2.75
C GLU A 254 -18.87 8.43 3.27
N VAL A 255 -19.19 9.40 2.42
CA VAL A 255 -19.22 10.84 2.77
C VAL A 255 -20.13 11.13 3.98
N GLN A 256 -21.07 10.24 4.29
CA GLN A 256 -21.93 10.33 5.47
C GLN A 256 -21.12 10.41 6.78
N HIS A 257 -19.93 9.82 6.86
CA HIS A 257 -19.09 9.87 8.07
C HIS A 257 -18.70 11.31 8.43
N ILE A 258 -18.26 12.11 7.45
CA ILE A 258 -17.92 13.52 7.69
C ILE A 258 -19.18 14.37 7.91
N LEU A 259 -20.27 14.10 7.19
CA LEU A 259 -21.55 14.83 7.32
C LEU A 259 -22.21 14.61 8.69
N ARG A 260 -22.08 13.41 9.26
CA ARG A 260 -22.71 13.01 10.54
C ARG A 260 -21.77 13.12 11.74
N PHE A 261 -20.57 13.67 11.56
CA PHE A 261 -19.58 13.74 12.64
C PHE A 261 -20.12 14.38 13.92
N LYS A 262 -20.92 15.46 13.80
CA LYS A 262 -21.56 16.12 14.95
C LYS A 262 -22.66 15.28 15.60
N SER A 263 -23.30 14.38 14.86
CA SER A 263 -24.25 13.43 15.43
C SER A 263 -23.55 12.34 16.24
N ASP A 264 -22.37 11.90 15.79
CA ASP A 264 -21.54 10.94 16.51
C ASP A 264 -20.82 11.55 17.72
N TRP A 265 -20.48 12.83 17.63
CA TRP A 265 -19.78 13.60 18.64
C TRP A 265 -20.56 14.91 18.91
N PRO A 266 -21.61 14.89 19.76
CA PRO A 266 -22.49 16.04 19.96
C PRO A 266 -21.80 17.31 20.46
N ASP A 267 -20.72 17.14 21.23
CA ASP A 267 -19.84 18.19 21.76
C ASP A 267 -18.74 18.63 20.77
N ALA A 268 -18.74 18.12 19.53
CA ALA A 268 -17.72 18.43 18.56
C ALA A 268 -17.68 19.92 18.18
N LYS A 269 -16.49 20.51 18.26
CA LYS A 269 -16.22 21.82 17.67
C LYS A 269 -16.05 21.66 16.15
N VAL A 270 -16.62 22.59 15.38
CA VAL A 270 -16.49 22.62 13.91
C VAL A 270 -15.76 23.89 13.51
N VAL A 271 -14.63 23.75 12.82
CA VAL A 271 -13.83 24.85 12.29
C VAL A 271 -13.84 24.79 10.77
N ARG A 272 -14.15 25.90 10.11
CA ARG A 272 -14.19 26.01 8.64
C ARG A 272 -12.97 26.76 8.13
N LEU A 273 -12.22 26.15 7.21
CA LEU A 273 -11.15 26.79 6.46
C LEU A 273 -11.65 27.11 5.05
N GLU A 274 -11.78 28.40 4.75
CA GLU A 274 -12.38 28.89 3.51
C GLU A 274 -11.40 29.70 2.65
N VAL A 275 -10.29 30.15 3.23
CA VAL A 275 -9.27 30.93 2.52
C VAL A 275 -8.38 29.98 1.74
N ASN A 276 -8.41 30.07 0.42
CA ASN A 276 -7.64 29.26 -0.51
C ASN A 276 -6.36 30.02 -0.93
N TYR A 277 -5.22 29.34 -0.78
CA TYR A 277 -3.89 29.87 -1.06
C TYR A 277 -3.26 29.28 -2.34
N ARG A 278 -3.98 28.40 -3.06
CA ARG A 278 -3.46 27.61 -4.19
C ARG A 278 -3.91 28.16 -5.54
N SER A 279 -5.17 28.56 -5.64
CA SER A 279 -5.87 28.83 -6.89
C SER A 279 -6.28 30.30 -6.96
N THR A 280 -6.41 30.79 -8.19
CA THR A 280 -6.84 32.16 -8.47
C THR A 280 -8.34 32.32 -8.24
N HIS A 281 -8.76 33.57 -8.06
CA HIS A 281 -10.16 33.95 -7.95
C HIS A 281 -11.01 33.38 -9.09
N GLU A 282 -10.53 33.48 -10.32
CA GLU A 282 -11.22 33.08 -11.55
C GLU A 282 -11.44 31.56 -11.60
N ILE A 283 -10.45 30.75 -11.17
CA ILE A 283 -10.60 29.29 -11.05
C ILE A 283 -11.61 28.94 -9.95
N LEU A 284 -11.53 29.63 -8.79
CA LEU A 284 -12.42 29.34 -7.66
C LEU A 284 -13.87 29.75 -7.91
N GLU A 285 -14.11 30.78 -8.72
CA GLU A 285 -15.47 31.17 -9.11
C GLU A 285 -16.16 30.02 -9.83
N TRP A 286 -15.49 29.41 -10.82
CA TRP A 286 -16.02 28.27 -11.56
C TRP A 286 -16.20 27.04 -10.65
N ALA A 287 -15.23 26.76 -9.78
CA ALA A 287 -15.32 25.66 -8.83
C ALA A 287 -16.50 25.84 -7.85
N ASN A 288 -16.66 27.02 -7.26
CA ASN A 288 -17.76 27.35 -6.36
C ASN A 288 -19.13 27.28 -7.06
N ARG A 289 -19.21 27.72 -8.32
CA ARG A 289 -20.44 27.63 -9.13
C ARG A 289 -20.81 26.18 -9.44
N LEU A 290 -19.83 25.37 -9.85
CA LEU A 290 -20.06 23.95 -10.16
C LEU A 290 -20.51 23.16 -8.93
N ILE A 291 -19.85 23.36 -7.78
CA ILE A 291 -20.15 22.59 -6.57
C ILE A 291 -21.49 22.98 -5.92
N ALA A 292 -22.06 24.13 -6.26
CA ALA A 292 -23.36 24.58 -5.77
C ALA A 292 -24.53 23.69 -6.25
N PHE A 293 -24.35 22.92 -7.33
CA PHE A 293 -25.36 21.98 -7.82
C PHE A 293 -25.50 20.71 -6.95
N ASN A 294 -24.54 20.44 -6.05
CA ASN A 294 -24.59 19.27 -5.15
C ASN A 294 -25.49 19.55 -3.93
N LYS A 295 -26.38 18.60 -3.61
CA LYS A 295 -27.38 18.74 -2.53
C LYS A 295 -26.87 18.30 -1.14
N LEU A 296 -26.07 17.24 -1.07
CA LEU A 296 -25.63 16.63 0.19
C LEU A 296 -24.21 17.09 0.54
N ARG A 297 -24.10 18.28 1.13
CA ARG A 297 -22.82 18.89 1.51
C ARG A 297 -22.97 19.84 2.69
N HIS A 298 -21.87 20.12 3.37
CA HIS A 298 -21.76 21.27 4.24
C HIS A 298 -21.69 22.55 3.41
N ALA A 299 -22.47 23.55 3.81
CA ALA A 299 -22.34 24.89 3.24
C ALA A 299 -20.93 25.44 3.52
N LYS A 300 -20.20 25.71 2.44
CA LYS A 300 -18.90 26.40 2.45
C LYS A 300 -18.66 27.12 1.13
N GLN A 301 -17.92 28.23 1.21
CA GLN A 301 -17.53 29.02 0.05
C GLN A 301 -16.03 29.30 0.10
N LEU A 302 -15.30 28.94 -0.96
CA LEU A 302 -13.86 29.18 -1.05
C LEU A 302 -13.57 30.61 -1.50
N ARG A 303 -12.61 31.26 -0.83
CA ARG A 303 -12.16 32.63 -1.10
C ARG A 303 -10.69 32.63 -1.49
N ALA A 304 -10.36 33.11 -2.68
CA ALA A 304 -8.98 33.19 -3.17
C ALA A 304 -8.20 34.33 -2.52
N THR A 305 -6.88 34.16 -2.37
CA THR A 305 -5.96 35.23 -1.98
C THR A 305 -5.24 35.89 -3.17
N VAL A 306 -5.39 35.33 -4.37
CA VAL A 306 -4.70 35.77 -5.59
C VAL A 306 -5.66 35.81 -6.79
N ARG A 307 -5.31 36.61 -7.81
CA ARG A 307 -6.02 36.69 -9.10
C ARG A 307 -5.12 36.20 -10.24
N GLY A 308 -5.70 35.82 -11.36
CA GLY A 308 -4.97 35.41 -12.55
C GLY A 308 -5.84 35.31 -13.79
N GLU A 309 -5.40 34.50 -14.75
CA GLU A 309 -6.10 34.31 -16.02
C GLU A 309 -7.37 33.45 -15.83
N PRO A 310 -8.46 33.77 -16.54
CA PRO A 310 -9.67 32.95 -16.51
C PRO A 310 -9.45 31.58 -17.17
N PRO A 311 -10.14 30.52 -16.69
CA PRO A 311 -10.12 29.22 -17.37
C PRO A 311 -10.58 29.31 -18.82
N ARG A 312 -9.94 28.54 -19.71
CA ARG A 312 -10.30 28.41 -21.14
C ARG A 312 -11.01 27.08 -21.36
N ILE A 313 -12.08 27.09 -22.16
CA ILE A 313 -12.72 25.89 -22.69
C ILE A 313 -12.39 25.84 -24.18
N LEU A 314 -11.82 24.71 -24.63
CA LEU A 314 -11.49 24.47 -26.03
C LEU A 314 -12.34 23.29 -26.51
N GLN A 315 -13.02 23.46 -27.64
CA GLN A 315 -13.70 22.38 -28.34
C GLN A 315 -12.92 22.09 -29.61
N LEU A 316 -12.48 20.85 -29.75
CA LEU A 316 -11.67 20.37 -30.86
C LEU A 316 -12.39 19.21 -31.54
N LYS A 317 -11.99 18.89 -32.76
CA LYS A 317 -12.72 17.94 -33.61
C LYS A 317 -12.62 16.51 -33.10
N ASP A 318 -11.43 16.11 -32.66
CA ASP A 318 -11.11 14.76 -32.19
C ASP A 318 -9.97 14.78 -31.14
N GLU A 319 -9.64 13.59 -30.61
CA GLU A 319 -8.62 13.42 -29.57
C GLU A 319 -7.19 13.69 -30.06
N GLU A 320 -6.93 13.52 -31.36
CA GLU A 320 -5.61 13.77 -31.95
C GLU A 320 -5.38 15.29 -32.05
N GLU A 321 -6.37 16.04 -32.54
CA GLU A 321 -6.32 17.50 -32.55
C GLU A 321 -6.25 18.09 -31.12
N GLU A 322 -6.93 17.47 -30.15
CA GLU A 322 -6.81 17.83 -28.73
C GLU A 322 -5.38 17.68 -28.21
N ALA A 323 -4.79 16.51 -28.42
CA ALA A 323 -3.41 16.25 -28.02
C ALA A 323 -2.43 17.22 -28.72
N GLU A 324 -2.60 17.45 -30.02
CA GLU A 324 -1.74 18.35 -30.80
C GLU A 324 -1.80 19.79 -30.28
N ALA A 325 -3.01 20.32 -30.06
CA ALA A 325 -3.21 21.68 -29.58
C ALA A 325 -2.67 21.88 -28.16
N VAL A 326 -3.00 20.98 -27.22
CA VAL A 326 -2.59 21.08 -25.82
C VAL A 326 -1.09 20.92 -25.68
N VAL A 327 -0.50 19.86 -26.28
CA VAL A 327 0.94 19.61 -26.19
C VAL A 327 1.73 20.68 -26.94
N GLY A 328 1.19 21.22 -28.04
CA GLY A 328 1.78 22.34 -28.74
C GLY A 328 1.86 23.61 -27.90
N GLU A 329 0.79 23.95 -27.17
CA GLU A 329 0.80 25.09 -26.24
C GLU A 329 1.81 24.87 -25.10
N ILE A 330 1.88 23.65 -24.53
CA ILE A 330 2.86 23.30 -23.49
C ILE A 330 4.29 23.48 -24.02
N ALA A 331 4.58 22.92 -25.19
CA ALA A 331 5.91 23.00 -25.81
C ALA A 331 6.32 24.46 -26.09
N LEU A 332 5.40 25.30 -26.56
CA LEU A 332 5.64 26.72 -26.77
C LEU A 332 5.96 27.45 -25.45
N ARG A 333 5.16 27.23 -24.40
CA ARG A 333 5.40 27.87 -23.09
C ARG A 333 6.72 27.43 -22.43
N ILE A 334 7.18 26.22 -22.72
CA ILE A 334 8.50 25.72 -22.30
C ILE A 334 9.63 26.36 -23.11
N SER A 335 9.49 26.44 -24.44
CA SER A 335 10.54 27.01 -25.32
C SER A 335 10.75 28.50 -25.09
N GLU A 336 9.68 29.24 -24.75
CA GLU A 336 9.73 30.65 -24.34
C GLU A 336 10.33 30.85 -22.93
N LYS A 337 10.76 29.78 -22.24
CA LYS A 337 11.26 29.77 -20.86
C LYS A 337 10.32 30.39 -19.82
N LYS A 338 9.02 30.47 -20.12
CA LYS A 338 7.99 31.00 -19.20
C LYS A 338 7.66 29.99 -18.09
N ARG A 339 7.77 28.69 -18.38
CA ARG A 339 7.42 27.58 -17.48
C ARG A 339 8.34 26.38 -17.70
N ARG A 340 8.42 25.50 -16.70
CA ARG A 340 9.14 24.22 -16.78
C ARG A 340 8.16 23.08 -17.03
N PRO A 341 8.60 21.93 -17.57
CA PRO A 341 7.71 20.78 -17.78
C PRO A 341 6.91 20.37 -16.55
N LYS A 342 7.53 20.40 -15.36
CA LYS A 342 6.88 20.06 -14.08
C LYS A 342 5.78 21.03 -13.62
N ASP A 343 5.65 22.19 -14.26
CA ASP A 343 4.62 23.18 -13.94
C ASP A 343 3.28 22.85 -14.67
N PHE A 344 3.25 21.79 -15.49
CA PHE A 344 2.07 21.33 -16.24
C PHE A 344 1.58 19.97 -15.73
N ALA A 345 0.26 19.77 -15.76
CA ALA A 345 -0.40 18.50 -15.50
C ALA A 345 -1.55 18.29 -16.49
N ILE A 346 -1.63 17.10 -17.08
CA ILE A 346 -2.75 16.67 -17.93
C ILE A 346 -3.58 15.69 -17.09
N LEU A 347 -4.85 16.03 -16.85
CA LEU A 347 -5.75 15.24 -16.02
C LEU A 347 -6.85 14.66 -16.91
N CYS A 348 -6.89 13.33 -17.00
CA CYS A 348 -7.90 12.59 -17.78
C CYS A 348 -8.90 11.90 -16.86
N ARG A 349 -10.09 11.57 -17.40
CA ARG A 349 -11.14 10.88 -16.65
C ARG A 349 -10.90 9.38 -16.55
N THR A 350 -10.35 8.77 -17.61
CA THR A 350 -10.03 7.34 -17.72
C THR A 350 -8.57 7.12 -18.08
N ASN A 351 -8.08 5.89 -17.87
CA ASN A 351 -6.68 5.53 -18.13
C ASN A 351 -6.36 5.31 -19.62
N GLU A 352 -7.36 5.35 -20.50
CA GLU A 352 -7.19 5.16 -21.96
C GLU A 352 -6.87 6.48 -22.67
N GLN A 353 -7.41 7.59 -22.17
CA GLN A 353 -7.28 8.93 -22.75
C GLN A 353 -5.85 9.49 -22.81
N PRO A 354 -4.92 9.21 -21.85
CA PRO A 354 -3.57 9.74 -21.91
C PRO A 354 -2.77 9.30 -23.16
N ARG A 355 -3.18 8.24 -23.85
CA ARG A 355 -2.41 7.65 -24.96
C ARG A 355 -2.14 8.65 -26.09
N ALA A 356 -3.13 9.43 -26.52
CA ALA A 356 -2.97 10.43 -27.57
C ALA A 356 -1.97 11.53 -27.14
N PHE A 357 -2.07 11.98 -25.90
CA PHE A 357 -1.14 12.96 -25.32
C PHE A 357 0.29 12.40 -25.19
N GLU A 358 0.46 11.14 -24.77
CA GLU A 358 1.78 10.50 -24.69
C GLU A 358 2.46 10.43 -26.06
N MET A 359 1.72 10.07 -27.11
CA MET A 359 2.25 10.02 -28.48
C MET A 359 2.74 11.40 -28.93
N GLU A 360 1.96 12.46 -28.69
CA GLU A 360 2.34 13.81 -29.09
C GLU A 360 3.47 14.40 -28.23
N LEU A 361 3.47 14.14 -26.91
CA LEU A 361 4.57 14.51 -26.01
C LEU A 361 5.89 13.88 -26.48
N ARG A 362 5.86 12.60 -26.90
CA ARG A 362 7.02 11.93 -27.51
C ARG A 362 7.40 12.56 -28.84
N ARG A 363 6.43 12.83 -29.74
CA ARG A 363 6.67 13.46 -31.04
C ARG A 363 7.39 14.80 -30.92
N ARG A 364 7.03 15.60 -29.91
CA ARG A 364 7.62 16.93 -29.65
C ARG A 364 8.81 16.91 -28.68
N ASN A 365 9.29 15.73 -28.25
CA ASN A 365 10.37 15.59 -27.27
C ASN A 365 10.11 16.35 -25.94
N VAL A 366 8.85 16.41 -25.50
CA VAL A 366 8.49 17.01 -24.20
C VAL A 366 8.61 15.93 -23.12
N PRO A 367 9.41 16.13 -22.06
CA PRO A 367 9.56 15.15 -21.00
C PRO A 367 8.28 15.03 -20.17
N TYR A 368 7.87 13.81 -19.86
CA TYR A 368 6.63 13.53 -19.14
C TYR A 368 6.76 12.36 -18.17
N ILE A 369 5.84 12.28 -17.21
CA ILE A 369 5.69 11.15 -16.28
C ILE A 369 4.22 10.75 -16.25
N LEU A 370 3.95 9.46 -16.44
CA LEU A 370 2.62 8.88 -16.23
C LEU A 370 2.48 8.39 -14.79
N LEU A 371 1.42 8.83 -14.09
CA LEU A 371 1.09 8.44 -12.73
C LEU A 371 -0.11 7.46 -12.74
N GLY A 372 -0.05 6.38 -11.95
CA GLY A 372 -1.19 5.47 -11.73
C GLY A 372 -1.18 4.11 -12.46
N GLY A 373 -0.06 3.69 -13.06
CA GLY A 373 0.13 2.30 -13.57
C GLY A 373 0.49 1.29 -12.47
N MET A 374 0.32 -0.02 -12.72
CA MET A 374 0.79 -1.08 -11.80
C MET A 374 2.30 -0.96 -11.56
N SER A 375 2.73 -0.97 -10.29
CA SER A 375 4.15 -1.00 -9.94
C SER A 375 4.79 -2.29 -10.45
N PHE A 376 6.02 -2.20 -10.97
CA PHE A 376 6.78 -3.35 -11.44
C PHE A 376 6.91 -4.44 -10.36
N TYR A 377 7.17 -4.04 -9.11
CA TYR A 377 7.32 -4.96 -7.97
C TYR A 377 6.01 -5.51 -7.41
N ASP A 378 4.86 -5.07 -7.92
CA ASP A 378 3.55 -5.60 -7.56
C ASP A 378 3.10 -6.75 -8.46
N ARG A 379 3.86 -7.05 -9.52
CA ARG A 379 3.57 -8.17 -10.41
C ARG A 379 3.79 -9.50 -9.69
N LYS A 380 2.83 -10.43 -9.81
CA LYS A 380 2.83 -11.72 -9.11
C LYS A 380 4.16 -12.46 -9.27
N GLU A 381 4.64 -12.58 -10.50
CA GLU A 381 5.87 -13.28 -10.84
C GLU A 381 7.12 -12.64 -10.26
N VAL A 382 7.15 -11.30 -10.21
CA VAL A 382 8.24 -10.56 -9.57
C VAL A 382 8.22 -10.83 -8.07
N ARG A 383 7.03 -10.84 -7.44
CA ARG A 383 6.88 -11.12 -6.00
C ARG A 383 7.19 -12.55 -5.61
N ASP A 384 6.83 -13.52 -6.42
CA ASP A 384 7.14 -14.93 -6.16
C ASP A 384 8.66 -15.12 -6.12
N VAL A 385 9.39 -14.61 -7.11
CA VAL A 385 10.85 -14.65 -7.11
C VAL A 385 11.41 -13.86 -5.92
N LEU A 386 10.90 -12.67 -5.63
CA LEU A 386 11.34 -11.89 -4.45
C LEU A 386 11.11 -12.63 -3.12
N ALA A 387 10.03 -13.40 -2.99
CA ALA A 387 9.78 -14.18 -1.78
C ALA A 387 10.77 -15.33 -1.62
N TYR A 388 11.19 -15.99 -2.70
CA TYR A 388 12.33 -16.92 -2.64
C TYR A 388 13.59 -16.23 -2.15
N LEU A 389 13.92 -15.06 -2.71
CA LEU A 389 15.11 -14.29 -2.35
C LEU A 389 15.06 -13.85 -0.87
N LYS A 390 13.90 -13.42 -0.39
CA LYS A 390 13.67 -13.07 1.03
C LYS A 390 13.82 -14.28 1.94
N ALA A 391 13.24 -15.43 1.60
CA ALA A 391 13.36 -16.66 2.38
C ALA A 391 14.81 -17.15 2.46
N MET A 392 15.58 -17.02 1.38
CA MET A 392 17.01 -17.35 1.37
C MET A 392 17.83 -16.42 2.29
N ALA A 393 17.56 -15.11 2.24
CA ALA A 393 18.25 -14.13 3.07
C ALA A 393 17.85 -14.23 4.55
N ASN A 394 16.54 -14.39 4.80
CA ASN A 394 15.94 -14.43 6.13
C ASN A 394 14.85 -15.53 6.22
N PRO A 395 15.21 -16.74 6.70
CA PRO A 395 14.25 -17.82 6.92
C PRO A 395 13.21 -17.53 8.01
N ALA A 396 13.38 -16.47 8.80
CA ALA A 396 12.33 -16.00 9.71
C ALA A 396 11.20 -15.22 8.99
N ASP A 397 11.34 -14.94 7.68
CA ASP A 397 10.27 -14.38 6.86
C ASP A 397 9.23 -15.45 6.52
N GLU A 398 8.39 -15.78 7.51
CA GLU A 398 7.27 -16.72 7.37
C GLU A 398 6.30 -16.34 6.24
N PRO A 399 5.93 -15.04 6.03
CA PRO A 399 5.14 -14.62 4.89
C PRO A 399 5.71 -15.09 3.55
N SER A 400 7.01 -14.87 3.34
CA SER A 400 7.69 -15.27 2.10
C SER A 400 7.76 -16.79 1.96
N LEU A 401 8.03 -17.52 3.04
CA LEU A 401 7.99 -18.99 3.05
C LEU A 401 6.61 -19.52 2.67
N LEU A 402 5.55 -19.03 3.30
CA LEU A 402 4.17 -19.44 3.04
C LEU A 402 3.73 -19.13 1.60
N ARG A 403 4.12 -17.97 1.06
CA ARG A 403 3.81 -17.59 -0.32
C ARG A 403 4.36 -18.59 -1.33
N ILE A 404 5.61 -19.01 -1.15
CA ILE A 404 6.32 -19.86 -2.11
C ILE A 404 6.24 -21.35 -1.77
N ILE A 405 5.63 -21.74 -0.64
CA ILE A 405 5.64 -23.12 -0.13
C ILE A 405 5.11 -24.13 -1.15
N ASN A 406 4.15 -23.71 -1.98
CA ASN A 406 3.56 -24.53 -3.03
C ASN A 406 3.53 -23.78 -4.39
N THR A 407 4.44 -22.84 -4.59
CA THR A 407 4.57 -22.05 -5.83
C THR A 407 5.99 -22.16 -6.39
N PRO A 408 6.26 -22.99 -7.42
CA PRO A 408 5.31 -23.85 -8.14
C PRO A 408 4.79 -25.07 -7.35
N PRO A 409 3.67 -25.70 -7.77
CA PRO A 409 3.03 -26.80 -7.05
C PRO A 409 3.98 -27.98 -6.82
N ARG A 410 4.05 -28.46 -5.58
CA ARG A 410 4.93 -29.57 -5.17
C ARG A 410 4.27 -30.56 -4.21
N GLY A 411 2.94 -30.59 -4.18
CA GLY A 411 2.17 -31.52 -3.36
C GLY A 411 1.99 -31.09 -1.90
N ILE A 412 2.30 -29.84 -1.55
CA ILE A 412 2.03 -29.28 -0.22
C ILE A 412 0.64 -28.63 -0.24
N GLY A 413 -0.37 -29.44 0.08
CA GLY A 413 -1.76 -28.99 0.13
C GLY A 413 -2.10 -28.13 1.35
N GLN A 414 -3.25 -27.46 1.31
CA GLN A 414 -3.71 -26.56 2.37
C GLN A 414 -3.83 -27.25 3.74
N SER A 415 -4.27 -28.51 3.79
CA SER A 415 -4.35 -29.28 5.03
C SER A 415 -2.96 -29.53 5.66
N THR A 416 -1.93 -29.71 4.83
CA THR A 416 -0.54 -29.83 5.28
C THR A 416 -0.04 -28.50 5.82
N VAL A 417 -0.24 -27.39 5.08
CA VAL A 417 0.15 -26.04 5.53
C VAL A 417 -0.49 -25.71 6.87
N LYS A 418 -1.80 -25.95 7.02
CA LYS A 418 -2.51 -25.73 8.28
C LYS A 418 -1.87 -26.49 9.43
N ARG A 419 -1.58 -27.79 9.26
CA ARG A 419 -0.95 -28.61 10.30
C ARG A 419 0.45 -28.11 10.68
N LEU A 420 1.25 -27.67 9.69
CA LEU A 420 2.56 -27.07 9.94
C LEU A 420 2.43 -25.80 10.79
N MET A 421 1.43 -24.96 10.49
CA MET A 421 1.17 -23.72 11.22
C MET A 421 0.62 -23.98 12.64
N ASP A 422 -0.34 -24.90 12.77
CA ASP A 422 -0.89 -25.31 14.06
C ASP A 422 0.24 -25.84 14.97
N GLU A 423 1.17 -26.61 14.40
CA GLU A 423 2.33 -27.15 15.11
C GLU A 423 3.35 -26.06 15.48
N ALA A 424 3.61 -25.09 14.60
CA ALA A 424 4.45 -23.93 14.89
C ALA A 424 3.90 -23.12 16.07
N VAL A 425 2.59 -22.87 16.08
CA VAL A 425 1.90 -22.17 17.16
C VAL A 425 1.94 -23.00 18.45
N ARG A 426 1.69 -24.31 18.38
CA ARG A 426 1.71 -25.22 19.54
C ARG A 426 3.07 -25.29 20.22
N GLN A 427 4.16 -25.31 19.45
CA GLN A 427 5.52 -25.34 19.98
C GLN A 427 6.08 -23.94 20.30
N GLY A 428 5.43 -22.87 19.85
CA GLY A 428 5.94 -21.51 19.96
C GLY A 428 7.24 -21.30 19.17
N LYS A 429 7.41 -22.00 18.05
CA LYS A 429 8.63 -21.96 17.22
C LYS A 429 8.36 -21.36 15.84
N PRO A 430 9.37 -20.73 15.21
CA PRO A 430 9.25 -20.25 13.84
C PRO A 430 8.96 -21.38 12.86
N LEU A 431 8.17 -21.09 11.82
CA LEU A 431 7.78 -22.05 10.79
C LEU A 431 9.00 -22.76 10.18
N TRP A 432 10.11 -22.04 9.95
CA TRP A 432 11.33 -22.62 9.39
C TRP A 432 11.86 -23.82 10.19
N GLU A 433 11.80 -23.76 11.52
CA GLU A 433 12.24 -24.87 12.38
C GLU A 433 11.29 -26.07 12.29
N ILE A 434 10.00 -25.81 12.10
CA ILE A 434 8.99 -26.85 11.90
C ILE A 434 9.18 -27.53 10.54
N LEU A 435 9.46 -26.77 9.48
CA LEU A 435 9.74 -27.31 8.15
C LEU A 435 10.94 -28.27 8.16
N ALA A 436 11.98 -27.97 8.95
CA ALA A 436 13.16 -28.82 9.10
C ALA A 436 12.86 -30.20 9.75
N ARG A 437 11.75 -30.30 10.49
CA ARG A 437 11.34 -31.51 11.24
C ARG A 437 10.00 -32.06 10.75
N ALA A 438 9.63 -31.79 9.50
CA ALA A 438 8.32 -32.17 8.97
C ALA A 438 8.05 -33.68 9.06
N GLY A 439 9.08 -34.52 8.98
CA GLY A 439 9.00 -35.97 9.16
C GLY A 439 8.44 -36.41 10.52
N GLU A 440 8.64 -35.62 11.57
CA GLU A 440 8.24 -35.90 12.96
C GLU A 440 6.78 -35.48 13.25
N ILE A 441 6.15 -34.73 12.35
CA ILE A 441 4.81 -34.15 12.59
C ILE A 441 3.73 -35.22 12.42
N ALA A 442 3.00 -35.47 13.51
CA ALA A 442 1.90 -36.42 13.54
C ALA A 442 0.75 -36.00 12.61
N GLY A 443 0.21 -36.96 11.86
CA GLY A 443 -0.96 -36.75 10.99
C GLY A 443 -0.67 -36.11 9.63
N LEU A 444 0.60 -35.89 9.26
CA LEU A 444 1.00 -35.72 7.87
C LEU A 444 1.23 -37.08 7.22
N ASN A 445 0.75 -37.26 5.98
CA ASN A 445 1.08 -38.44 5.19
C ASN A 445 2.51 -38.36 4.64
N ASP A 446 3.08 -39.50 4.23
CA ASP A 446 4.49 -39.56 3.80
C ASP A 446 4.79 -38.72 2.55
N ALA A 447 3.81 -38.54 1.66
CA ALA A 447 3.96 -37.69 0.48
C ALA A 447 4.10 -36.21 0.88
N ALA A 448 3.28 -35.74 1.81
CA ALA A 448 3.35 -34.38 2.34
C ALA A 448 4.65 -34.14 3.12
N LYS A 449 5.08 -35.11 3.93
CA LYS A 449 6.36 -35.04 4.66
C LYS A 449 7.53 -34.86 3.69
N ARG A 450 7.65 -35.74 2.68
CA ARG A 450 8.68 -35.65 1.65
C ARG A 450 8.64 -34.32 0.90
N ALA A 451 7.44 -33.86 0.52
CA ALA A 451 7.30 -32.59 -0.20
C ALA A 451 7.81 -31.39 0.63
N VAL A 452 7.49 -31.36 1.93
CA VAL A 452 7.95 -30.32 2.86
C VAL A 452 9.46 -30.40 3.08
N GLU A 453 10.01 -31.60 3.24
CA GLU A 453 11.46 -31.82 3.36
C GLU A 453 12.21 -31.35 2.11
N CYS A 454 11.74 -31.73 0.91
CA CYS A 454 12.30 -31.25 -0.36
C CYS A 454 12.26 -29.72 -0.46
N TYR A 455 11.15 -29.10 -0.06
CA TYR A 455 11.04 -27.64 -0.04
C TYR A 455 12.04 -26.99 0.93
N HIS A 456 12.13 -27.49 2.16
CA HIS A 456 13.11 -27.00 3.14
C HIS A 456 14.55 -27.16 2.62
N HIS A 457 14.88 -28.32 2.03
CA HIS A 457 16.19 -28.57 1.45
C HIS A 457 16.53 -27.64 0.28
N LEU A 458 15.57 -27.35 -0.61
CA LEU A 458 15.73 -26.39 -1.70
C LEU A 458 16.15 -25.02 -1.17
N ILE A 459 15.37 -24.44 -0.25
CA ILE A 459 15.66 -23.11 0.32
C ILE A 459 16.99 -23.11 1.06
N ASN A 460 17.25 -24.14 1.88
CA ASN A 460 18.48 -24.23 2.66
C ASN A 460 19.74 -24.37 1.77
N ARG A 461 19.64 -25.10 0.64
CA ARG A 461 20.75 -25.22 -0.32
C ARG A 461 21.08 -23.86 -0.95
N TYR A 462 20.07 -23.11 -1.38
CA TYR A 462 20.29 -21.77 -1.96
C TYR A 462 20.75 -20.75 -0.92
N ARG A 463 20.27 -20.84 0.32
CA ARG A 463 20.81 -20.06 1.45
C ARG A 463 22.31 -20.33 1.64
N ARG A 464 22.73 -21.60 1.62
CA ARG A 464 24.15 -21.96 1.72
C ARG A 464 24.98 -21.44 0.54
N SER A 465 24.42 -21.43 -0.68
CA SER A 465 25.13 -20.85 -1.83
C SER A 465 25.38 -19.34 -1.72
N LEU A 466 24.62 -18.61 -0.91
CA LEU A 466 24.87 -17.18 -0.67
C LEU A 466 26.11 -16.92 0.20
N ALA A 467 26.58 -17.94 0.92
CA ALA A 467 27.80 -17.87 1.73
C ALA A 467 29.08 -18.03 0.90
N ASP A 468 28.97 -18.56 -0.33
CA ASP A 468 30.10 -18.67 -1.26
C ASP A 468 30.44 -17.29 -1.83
N GLN A 469 31.57 -16.74 -1.39
CA GLN A 469 32.05 -15.42 -1.82
C GLN A 469 32.48 -15.38 -3.30
N SER A 470 32.72 -16.54 -3.92
CA SER A 470 33.12 -16.62 -5.33
C SER A 470 31.93 -16.63 -6.29
N ALA A 471 30.74 -16.97 -5.80
CA ALA A 471 29.53 -17.04 -6.61
C ALA A 471 29.00 -15.66 -6.99
N LYS A 472 28.27 -15.58 -8.11
CA LYS A 472 27.51 -14.37 -8.49
C LYS A 472 26.06 -14.51 -8.06
N LEU A 473 25.52 -13.48 -7.42
CA LEU A 473 24.11 -13.47 -7.01
C LEU A 473 23.21 -13.68 -8.23
N THR A 474 23.51 -13.01 -9.34
CA THR A 474 22.75 -13.14 -10.59
C THR A 474 22.67 -14.59 -11.09
N GLU A 475 23.75 -15.36 -10.99
CA GLU A 475 23.80 -16.76 -11.42
C GLU A 475 23.03 -17.67 -10.45
N ILE A 476 23.10 -17.39 -9.15
CA ILE A 476 22.30 -18.08 -8.13
C ILE A 476 20.80 -17.89 -8.41
N VAL A 477 20.36 -16.65 -8.67
CA VAL A 477 18.95 -16.34 -8.95
C VAL A 477 18.47 -17.02 -10.23
N LYS A 478 19.26 -16.98 -11.32
CA LYS A 478 18.92 -17.67 -12.57
C LYS A 478 18.76 -19.18 -12.35
N ARG A 479 19.73 -19.82 -11.70
CA ARG A 479 19.69 -21.25 -11.41
C ARG A 479 18.46 -21.62 -10.57
N LEU A 480 18.08 -20.77 -9.61
CA LEU A 480 16.87 -20.98 -8.81
C LEU A 480 15.61 -20.94 -9.66
N ILE A 481 15.45 -19.93 -10.52
CA ILE A 481 14.29 -19.79 -11.40
C ILE A 481 14.15 -21.01 -12.33
N ASP A 482 15.27 -21.50 -12.84
CA ASP A 482 15.32 -22.67 -13.71
C ASP A 482 14.98 -23.96 -12.93
N GLU A 483 15.57 -24.17 -11.75
CA GLU A 483 15.34 -25.38 -10.94
C GLU A 483 13.92 -25.48 -10.40
N ILE A 484 13.28 -24.36 -10.05
CA ILE A 484 11.86 -24.37 -9.65
C ILE A 484 10.91 -24.52 -10.84
N GLU A 485 11.41 -24.58 -12.08
CA GLU A 485 10.62 -24.64 -13.31
C GLU A 485 9.59 -23.51 -13.42
N TYR A 486 9.95 -22.27 -13.05
CA TYR A 486 8.96 -21.18 -12.97
C TYR A 486 8.29 -20.86 -14.32
N ARG A 487 9.00 -21.07 -15.43
CA ARG A 487 8.44 -20.92 -16.79
C ARG A 487 7.25 -21.85 -17.03
N ARG A 488 7.35 -23.10 -16.58
CA ARG A 488 6.26 -24.10 -16.66
C ARG A 488 5.08 -23.73 -15.76
N GLU A 489 5.33 -23.06 -14.64
CA GLU A 489 4.27 -22.52 -13.80
C GLU A 489 3.49 -21.40 -14.50
N LEU A 490 4.16 -20.53 -15.27
CA LEU A 490 3.48 -19.53 -16.09
C LEU A 490 2.61 -20.20 -17.18
N GLU A 491 3.12 -21.24 -17.82
CA GLU A 491 2.35 -22.06 -18.80
C GLU A 491 1.10 -22.68 -18.19
N ARG A 492 1.19 -23.13 -16.93
CA ARG A 492 0.06 -23.70 -16.20
C ARG A 492 -0.98 -22.66 -15.78
N LEU A 493 -0.56 -21.44 -15.46
CA LEU A 493 -1.42 -20.38 -14.94
C LEU A 493 -2.09 -19.54 -16.03
N TYR A 494 -1.45 -19.41 -17.19
CA TYR A 494 -1.88 -18.50 -18.26
C TYR A 494 -1.95 -19.22 -19.61
N ASN A 495 -3.11 -19.14 -20.25
CA ASN A 495 -3.37 -19.80 -21.53
C ASN A 495 -2.84 -18.99 -22.73
N ASP A 496 -2.82 -17.66 -22.63
CA ASP A 496 -2.43 -16.74 -23.70
C ASP A 496 -0.90 -16.54 -23.77
N GLU A 497 -0.33 -16.61 -24.98
CA GLU A 497 1.12 -16.55 -25.22
C GLU A 497 1.70 -15.15 -24.98
N ASN A 498 0.96 -14.10 -25.31
CA ASN A 498 1.40 -12.72 -25.08
C ASN A 498 1.45 -12.44 -23.57
N ASP A 499 0.46 -12.93 -22.84
CA ASP A 499 0.40 -12.87 -21.38
C ASP A 499 1.58 -13.59 -20.71
N ARG A 500 1.94 -14.78 -21.19
CA ARG A 500 3.12 -15.52 -20.73
C ARG A 500 4.41 -14.76 -21.01
N SER A 501 4.55 -14.26 -22.23
CA SER A 501 5.73 -13.51 -22.67
C SER A 501 5.95 -12.23 -21.86
N ALA A 502 4.89 -11.45 -21.61
CA ALA A 502 4.98 -10.22 -20.83
C ALA A 502 5.39 -10.47 -19.36
N ARG A 503 4.88 -11.55 -18.74
CA ARG A 503 5.25 -11.93 -17.38
C ARG A 503 6.68 -12.46 -17.31
N TRP A 504 7.09 -13.26 -18.30
CA TRP A 504 8.47 -13.71 -18.40
C TRP A 504 9.45 -12.54 -18.55
N ALA A 505 9.13 -11.55 -19.38
CA ALA A 505 9.93 -10.32 -19.50
C ALA A 505 10.09 -9.59 -18.16
N SER A 506 9.07 -9.64 -17.29
CA SER A 506 9.13 -9.05 -15.94
C SER A 506 10.12 -9.78 -15.03
N ILE A 507 10.22 -11.10 -15.15
CA ILE A 507 11.22 -11.91 -14.43
C ILE A 507 12.63 -11.59 -14.95
N GLU A 508 12.81 -11.47 -16.27
CA GLU A 508 14.09 -11.10 -16.87
C GLU A 508 14.53 -9.69 -16.43
N GLU A 509 13.61 -8.74 -16.36
CA GLU A 509 13.86 -7.40 -15.83
C GLU A 509 14.29 -7.44 -14.35
N LEU A 510 13.67 -8.29 -13.52
CA LEU A 510 14.08 -8.48 -12.12
C LEU A 510 15.51 -9.03 -12.03
N VAL A 511 15.85 -10.03 -12.85
CA VAL A 511 17.21 -10.60 -12.91
C VAL A 511 18.22 -9.54 -13.36
N ASN A 512 17.84 -8.69 -14.31
CA ASN A 512 18.67 -7.56 -14.75
C ASN A 512 18.87 -6.52 -13.62
N ALA A 513 17.85 -6.26 -12.81
CA ALA A 513 17.96 -5.37 -11.65
C ALA A 513 18.92 -5.93 -10.58
N VAL A 514 18.87 -7.25 -10.33
CA VAL A 514 19.85 -7.94 -9.46
C VAL A 514 21.27 -7.78 -10.03
N ALA A 515 21.46 -8.02 -11.33
CA ALA A 515 22.75 -7.88 -12.00
C ALA A 515 23.31 -6.45 -11.95
N ALA A 516 22.44 -5.44 -12.11
CA ALA A 516 22.81 -4.05 -11.99
C ALA A 516 23.28 -3.70 -10.56
N THR A 517 22.59 -4.21 -9.55
CA THR A 517 22.94 -4.03 -8.12
C THR A 517 24.29 -4.67 -7.80
N GLU A 518 24.51 -5.91 -8.26
CA GLU A 518 25.78 -6.62 -8.14
C GLU A 518 26.94 -5.85 -8.79
N LYS A 519 26.72 -5.30 -10.00
CA LYS A 519 27.72 -4.47 -10.71
C LYS A 519 28.03 -3.16 -9.98
N ARG A 520 27.02 -2.53 -9.38
CA ARG A 520 27.18 -1.30 -8.57
C ARG A 520 28.03 -1.56 -7.33
N HIS A 521 27.68 -2.60 -6.56
CA HIS A 521 28.45 -3.02 -5.36
C HIS A 521 29.91 -3.36 -5.67
N ARG A 522 30.19 -4.08 -6.77
CA ARG A 522 31.57 -4.37 -7.22
C ARG A 522 32.35 -3.09 -7.57
N ARG A 523 31.70 -2.07 -8.13
CA ARG A 523 32.35 -0.78 -8.45
C ARG A 523 32.66 0.03 -7.20
N GLU A 524 31.76 0.06 -6.23
CA GLU A 524 31.92 0.78 -4.96
C GLU A 524 33.00 0.16 -4.08
N SER A 525 33.09 -1.18 -4.04
CA SER A 525 34.16 -1.88 -3.35
C SER A 525 35.55 -1.59 -3.94
N LYS A 526 35.67 -1.44 -5.26
CA LYS A 526 36.93 -1.05 -5.94
C LYS A 526 37.37 0.40 -5.65
N LYS A 527 36.45 1.27 -5.22
CA LYS A 527 36.72 2.69 -4.92
C LYS A 527 37.06 2.97 -3.45
N GLY A 528 37.16 1.95 -2.59
CA GLY A 528 37.56 2.10 -1.19
C GLY A 528 36.48 2.69 -0.26
N THR A 529 35.25 2.88 -0.76
CA THR A 529 34.08 3.26 0.07
C THR A 529 33.60 2.06 0.87
N ALA A 530 33.56 2.19 2.20
CA ALA A 530 33.17 1.12 3.11
C ALA A 530 31.73 0.64 2.85
N PRO A 531 31.46 -0.68 2.79
CA PRO A 531 30.11 -1.20 2.61
C PRO A 531 29.23 -0.91 3.84
N ILE A 532 27.91 -0.80 3.58
CA ILE A 532 26.85 -0.61 4.59
C ILE A 532 26.94 -1.72 5.65
N ARG A 533 26.96 -1.35 6.93
CA ARG A 533 27.01 -2.29 8.07
C ARG A 533 25.66 -3.01 8.22
N THR A 534 25.61 -4.31 7.94
CA THR A 534 24.49 -5.20 8.32
C THR A 534 25.02 -6.45 9.02
N GLN A 535 24.42 -6.85 10.15
CA GLN A 535 24.86 -7.99 10.96
C GLN A 535 24.44 -9.35 10.34
N HIS A 536 25.31 -10.37 10.42
CA HIS A 536 24.96 -11.78 10.14
C HIS A 536 24.20 -12.34 11.35
N PRO A 537 23.19 -13.21 11.14
CA PRO A 537 22.54 -13.93 12.25
C PRO A 537 23.44 -14.97 12.95
N GLU A 538 24.60 -15.33 12.38
CA GLU A 538 25.40 -16.50 12.81
C GLU A 538 26.76 -16.14 13.45
N GLY A 539 26.91 -14.93 14.02
CA GLY A 539 27.95 -14.66 15.02
C GLY A 539 29.43 -14.70 14.58
N SER A 540 29.76 -14.83 13.29
CA SER A 540 31.16 -14.81 12.86
C SER A 540 31.67 -13.39 12.61
N SER A 541 32.63 -12.96 13.44
CA SER A 541 33.36 -11.70 13.30
C SER A 541 34.45 -11.84 12.23
N GLY A 542 34.08 -11.71 10.95
CA GLY A 542 35.01 -11.66 9.81
C GLY A 542 34.89 -10.35 9.03
N LYS A 543 35.97 -9.90 8.37
CA LYS A 543 35.94 -8.74 7.46
C LYS A 543 34.95 -8.99 6.32
N TRP A 544 33.91 -8.16 6.24
CA TRP A 544 32.80 -8.29 5.29
C TRP A 544 33.17 -7.80 3.89
N GLY A 545 33.60 -8.72 3.03
CA GLY A 545 33.77 -8.52 1.59
C GLY A 545 32.47 -8.71 0.79
N LEU A 546 32.57 -8.56 -0.53
CA LEU A 546 31.52 -8.69 -1.57
C LEU A 546 30.82 -10.07 -1.61
N SER A 547 30.13 -10.50 -0.54
CA SER A 547 29.36 -11.74 -0.55
C SER A 547 28.05 -11.59 -1.34
N PRO A 548 27.56 -12.64 -2.02
CA PRO A 548 26.22 -12.64 -2.60
C PRO A 548 25.13 -12.31 -1.57
N PHE A 549 25.31 -12.74 -0.32
CA PHE A 549 24.41 -12.42 0.79
C PHE A 549 24.27 -10.91 1.03
N SER A 550 25.39 -10.17 1.15
CA SER A 550 25.35 -8.72 1.40
C SER A 550 24.76 -7.93 0.23
N ILE A 551 25.05 -8.36 -1.01
CA ILE A 551 24.44 -7.78 -2.22
C ILE A 551 22.92 -8.03 -2.22
N LEU A 552 22.48 -9.24 -1.85
CA LEU A 552 21.07 -9.58 -1.78
C LEU A 552 20.34 -8.77 -0.71
N VAL A 553 20.91 -8.62 0.48
CA VAL A 553 20.32 -7.81 1.55
C VAL A 553 20.19 -6.35 1.11
N SER A 554 21.22 -5.79 0.48
CA SER A 554 21.16 -4.43 -0.06
C SER A 554 20.10 -4.30 -1.16
N PHE A 555 20.00 -5.27 -2.07
CA PHE A 555 18.97 -5.29 -3.11
C PHE A 555 17.56 -5.31 -2.51
N LEU A 556 17.31 -6.17 -1.51
CA LEU A 556 16.02 -6.26 -0.84
C LEU A 556 15.69 -5.00 -0.03
N GLN A 557 16.69 -4.33 0.54
CA GLN A 557 16.53 -3.04 1.20
C GLN A 557 16.19 -1.94 0.19
N ASP A 558 16.90 -1.88 -0.94
CA ASP A 558 16.60 -0.95 -2.02
C ASP A 558 15.19 -1.17 -2.56
N ILE A 559 14.72 -2.42 -2.68
CA ILE A 559 13.33 -2.72 -3.05
C ILE A 559 12.34 -2.33 -1.96
N ALA A 560 12.67 -2.51 -0.69
CA ALA A 560 11.80 -2.07 0.40
C ALA A 560 11.67 -0.53 0.43
N LEU A 561 12.73 0.17 0.02
CA LEU A 561 12.73 1.63 -0.13
C LEU A 561 11.99 2.03 -1.43
N THR A 562 12.38 1.52 -2.61
CA THR A 562 11.80 1.78 -3.95
C THR A 562 10.37 1.27 -4.15
N GLY A 563 9.97 0.19 -3.48
CA GLY A 563 8.60 -0.33 -3.43
C GLY A 563 7.66 0.56 -2.60
N ASN A 564 8.21 1.36 -1.69
CA ASN A 564 7.52 2.51 -1.08
C ASN A 564 7.68 3.80 -1.92
N ASP A 565 8.66 3.83 -2.83
CA ASP A 565 9.19 5.01 -3.53
C ASP A 565 9.02 4.94 -5.06
N ALA A 566 7.90 4.39 -5.56
CA ALA A 566 7.53 4.55 -6.98
C ALA A 566 7.46 6.03 -7.43
N ASP A 567 7.47 6.96 -6.47
CA ASP A 567 7.56 8.41 -6.65
C ASP A 567 8.96 9.04 -6.46
N ARG A 568 9.92 8.44 -5.73
CA ARG A 568 11.21 9.14 -5.45
C ARG A 568 12.28 8.96 -6.52
N ASP A 569 12.40 7.78 -7.13
CA ASP A 569 13.56 7.51 -8.00
C ASP A 569 13.48 8.15 -9.39
N LYS A 570 12.30 8.64 -9.79
CA LYS A 570 12.17 9.48 -10.99
C LYS A 570 12.71 10.90 -10.75
N GLU A 571 12.59 11.45 -9.54
CA GLU A 571 13.16 12.77 -9.20
C GLU A 571 14.67 12.73 -8.94
N SER A 572 15.20 11.65 -8.34
CA SER A 572 16.64 11.54 -8.03
C SER A 572 17.51 11.44 -9.30
N LYS A 573 17.00 10.80 -10.35
CA LYS A 573 17.65 10.72 -11.67
C LYS A 573 17.63 12.07 -12.39
N LEU A 574 16.50 12.78 -12.35
CA LEU A 574 16.35 14.14 -12.90
C LEU A 574 17.23 15.17 -12.19
N GLN A 575 17.45 15.06 -10.88
CA GLN A 575 18.37 15.96 -10.15
C GLN A 575 19.85 15.73 -10.48
N ARG A 576 20.25 14.50 -10.82
CA ARG A 576 21.63 14.20 -11.25
C ARG A 576 21.90 14.66 -12.69
N ASP A 577 20.90 14.54 -13.56
CA ASP A 577 21.04 14.93 -14.97
C ASP A 577 20.82 16.46 -15.17
N ALA A 578 20.12 17.14 -14.26
CA ALA A 578 19.95 18.61 -14.28
C ALA A 578 21.16 19.39 -13.73
N VAL A 579 22.18 18.72 -13.20
CA VAL A 579 23.47 19.35 -12.84
C VAL A 579 24.50 19.20 -13.98
N ALA A 580 24.15 18.48 -15.05
CA ALA A 580 25.02 18.23 -16.19
C ALA A 580 24.54 18.85 -17.53
N LEU A 581 23.51 19.72 -17.51
CA LEU A 581 23.08 20.52 -18.66
C LEU A 581 22.69 21.94 -18.24
#